data_AF-A0A6V7WZP4-F1
#
_entry.id   AF-A0A6V7WZP4-F1
#
_cell.length_a   1.000
_cell.length_b   1.000
_cell.length_c   1.000
_cell.angle_alpha   90.00
_cell.angle_beta   90.00
_cell.angle_gamma   90.00
#
_symmetry.space_group_name_H-M   'P 1'
#
loop_
_entity.id
_entity.type
_entity.pdbx_description
1 polymer ?
#
loop_
_entity_poly.entity_id
_entity_poly.type
_entity_poly.pdbx_seq_one_letter_code
_entity_poly.pdbx_strand_id
1 'polypeptide(L)'
;MIGKMNLMQQKQKIQSLPNSSRMEHCKGSKPIFRGFTCGLWTTFHAMTVQAYLNNEQESLKPLKAIQAWVSSFFSCSGCRRHFMSMTTEKFPMDERNVKTREDIVGYLWKAHNTVNARLHGDEATEDPQFPKEQFPPSFLCPECRDSKGELEQERTLDFLLQFSTNIKPRQ
;
A
#
# COMPACT_ATOMS: atom_id res chain seq x y z
N MET A 1 -47.70 -21.39 -16.99
CA MET A 1 -47.20 -20.12 -16.41
C MET A 1 -45.75 -20.34 -16.01
N ILE A 2 -44.81 -19.88 -16.82
CA ILE A 2 -43.38 -19.87 -16.50
C ILE A 2 -43.00 -18.39 -16.41
N GLY A 3 -42.72 -17.93 -15.19
CA GLY A 3 -42.37 -16.54 -14.90
C GLY A 3 -41.03 -16.20 -15.53
N LYS A 4 -41.00 -15.13 -16.33
CA LYS A 4 -39.75 -14.54 -16.81
C LYS A 4 -39.04 -13.89 -15.63
N MET A 5 -37.88 -14.44 -15.28
CA MET A 5 -36.96 -13.88 -14.31
C MET A 5 -36.35 -12.62 -14.93
N ASN A 6 -36.69 -11.46 -14.37
CA ASN A 6 -36.23 -10.16 -14.83
C ASN A 6 -34.78 -9.99 -14.33
N LEU A 7 -33.78 -10.14 -15.21
CA LEU A 7 -32.42 -9.69 -14.90
C LEU A 7 -32.45 -8.16 -14.82
N MET A 8 -32.48 -7.65 -13.58
CA MET A 8 -32.16 -6.25 -13.29
C MET A 8 -30.72 -5.99 -13.74
N GLN A 9 -30.56 -5.51 -14.97
CA GLN A 9 -29.34 -4.84 -15.40
C GLN A 9 -29.15 -3.60 -14.53
N GLN A 10 -28.45 -3.75 -13.40
CA GLN A 10 -27.85 -2.60 -12.73
C GLN A 10 -26.84 -2.00 -13.71
N LYS A 11 -27.27 -0.97 -14.44
CA LYS A 11 -26.38 -0.06 -15.15
C LYS A 11 -25.54 0.67 -14.10
N GLN A 12 -24.46 0.03 -13.67
CA GLN A 12 -23.42 0.67 -12.89
C GLN A 12 -22.86 1.78 -13.78
N LYS A 13 -23.19 3.03 -13.46
CA LYS A 13 -22.71 4.21 -14.18
C LYS A 13 -21.19 4.18 -14.04
N ILE A 14 -20.47 3.79 -15.10
CA ILE A 14 -19.00 3.82 -15.11
C ILE A 14 -18.61 5.29 -14.97
N GLN A 15 -18.30 5.71 -13.76
CA GLN A 15 -17.77 7.04 -13.50
C GLN A 15 -16.34 7.03 -14.01
N SER A 16 -16.11 7.71 -15.14
CA SER A 16 -14.78 7.85 -15.71
C SER A 16 -13.86 8.54 -14.72
N LEU A 17 -12.58 8.14 -14.71
CA LEU A 17 -11.56 8.85 -13.96
C LEU A 17 -11.52 10.33 -14.41
N PRO A 18 -11.20 11.27 -13.51
CA PRO A 18 -11.09 12.68 -13.87
C PRO A 18 -10.09 12.89 -15.02
N ASN A 19 -10.37 13.82 -15.92
CA ASN A 19 -9.49 14.18 -17.04
C ASN A 19 -8.14 14.79 -16.59
N SER A 20 -8.01 15.16 -15.31
CA SER A 20 -6.76 15.65 -14.73
C SER A 20 -6.47 14.97 -13.39
N SER A 21 -5.21 14.60 -13.19
CA SER A 21 -4.72 13.98 -11.95
C SER A 21 -4.49 15.05 -10.87
N ARG A 22 -5.57 15.58 -10.28
CA ARG A 22 -5.42 16.41 -9.07
C ARG A 22 -5.08 15.51 -7.87
N MET A 23 -3.80 15.41 -7.55
CA MET A 23 -3.34 14.71 -6.35
C MET A 23 -3.42 15.65 -5.15
N GLU A 24 -4.18 15.26 -4.12
CA GLU A 24 -4.24 15.97 -2.84
C GLU A 24 -3.31 15.27 -1.83
N HIS A 25 -3.63 14.04 -1.44
CA HIS A 25 -2.84 13.26 -0.47
C HIS A 25 -1.40 12.99 -0.92
N CYS A 26 -1.18 12.79 -2.23
CA CYS A 26 0.12 12.45 -2.81
C CYS A 26 0.85 13.64 -3.48
N LYS A 27 0.37 14.87 -3.28
CA LYS A 27 1.05 16.07 -3.79
C LYS A 27 2.43 16.22 -3.12
N GLY A 28 3.49 16.32 -3.94
CA GLY A 28 4.82 16.68 -3.46
C GLY A 28 5.01 18.19 -3.32
N SER A 29 6.05 18.60 -2.59
CA SER A 29 6.47 20.01 -2.49
C SER A 29 6.96 20.57 -3.83
N LYS A 30 7.48 19.69 -4.70
CA LYS A 30 7.89 19.97 -6.08
C LYS A 30 7.35 18.89 -7.04
N PRO A 31 7.20 19.17 -8.36
CA PRO A 31 6.65 18.21 -9.33
C PRO A 31 7.41 16.87 -9.43
N ILE A 32 8.70 16.85 -9.08
CA ILE A 32 9.53 15.64 -9.12
C ILE A 32 9.26 14.68 -7.94
N PHE A 33 8.62 15.17 -6.88
CA PHE A 33 8.44 14.42 -5.64
C PHE A 33 7.05 13.78 -5.54
N ARG A 34 7.00 12.65 -4.82
CA ARG A 34 5.77 11.92 -4.48
C ARG A 34 4.97 11.53 -5.73
N GLY A 35 3.77 12.09 -5.90
CA GLY A 35 3.00 11.93 -7.12
C GLY A 35 2.55 10.49 -7.37
N PHE A 36 2.75 10.02 -8.59
CA PHE A 36 2.34 8.69 -9.06
C PHE A 36 2.80 7.55 -8.14
N THR A 37 4.05 7.58 -7.67
CA THR A 37 4.61 6.49 -6.84
C THR A 37 3.94 6.43 -5.46
N CYS A 38 3.62 7.58 -4.87
CA CYS A 38 2.81 7.66 -3.65
C CYS A 38 1.42 7.05 -3.90
N GLY A 39 0.74 7.47 -4.97
CA GLY A 39 -0.59 6.97 -5.30
C GLY A 39 -0.61 5.46 -5.53
N LEU A 40 0.43 4.93 -6.17
CA LEU A 40 0.58 3.50 -6.40
C LEU A 40 0.72 2.70 -5.09
N TRP A 41 1.56 3.15 -4.17
CA TRP A 41 1.68 2.54 -2.84
C TRP A 41 0.37 2.60 -2.06
N THR A 42 -0.33 3.74 -2.12
CA THR A 42 -1.66 3.89 -1.52
C THR A 42 -2.65 2.88 -2.09
N THR A 43 -2.68 2.71 -3.42
CA THR A 43 -3.53 1.71 -4.08
C THR A 43 -3.19 0.29 -3.65
N PHE A 44 -1.90 -0.07 -3.61
CA PHE A 44 -1.47 -1.41 -3.20
C PHE A 44 -1.87 -1.73 -1.75
N HIS A 45 -1.68 -0.78 -0.83
CA HIS A 45 -2.12 -0.93 0.57
C HIS A 45 -3.64 -1.06 0.67
N ALA A 46 -4.39 -0.26 -0.08
CA ALA A 46 -5.84 -0.39 -0.14
C ALA A 46 -6.27 -1.78 -0.67
N MET A 47 -5.60 -2.30 -1.69
CA MET A 47 -5.86 -3.65 -2.22
C MET A 47 -5.61 -4.74 -1.18
N THR A 48 -4.52 -4.66 -0.41
CA THR A 48 -4.23 -5.65 0.64
C THR A 48 -5.25 -5.59 1.77
N VAL A 49 -5.68 -4.39 2.16
CA VAL A 49 -6.73 -4.22 3.18
C VAL A 49 -8.08 -4.73 2.67
N GLN A 50 -8.43 -4.48 1.40
CA GLN A 50 -9.65 -5.05 0.82
C GLN A 50 -9.60 -6.58 0.71
N ALA A 51 -8.44 -7.17 0.42
CA ALA A 51 -8.30 -8.62 0.44
C ALA A 51 -8.52 -9.19 1.86
N TYR A 52 -7.98 -8.52 2.88
CA TYR A 52 -8.22 -8.85 4.29
C TYR A 52 -9.72 -8.79 4.65
N LEU A 53 -10.39 -7.68 4.34
CA LEU A 53 -11.80 -7.46 4.67
C LEU A 53 -12.75 -8.44 3.96
N ASN A 54 -12.39 -8.86 2.75
CA ASN A 54 -13.15 -9.84 1.97
C ASN A 54 -12.81 -11.30 2.31
N ASN A 55 -12.00 -11.55 3.34
CA ASN A 55 -11.57 -12.89 3.76
C ASN A 55 -10.94 -13.70 2.61
N GLU A 56 -10.02 -13.08 1.85
CA GLU A 56 -9.23 -13.79 0.84
C GLU A 56 -8.52 -14.99 1.48
N GLN A 57 -8.72 -16.17 0.90
CA GLN A 57 -8.18 -17.44 1.39
C GLN A 57 -6.77 -17.69 0.84
N GLU A 58 -6.50 -17.17 -0.36
CA GLU A 58 -5.19 -17.26 -1.00
C GLU A 58 -4.31 -16.08 -0.59
N SER A 59 -3.75 -16.10 0.63
CA SER A 59 -3.03 -14.94 1.20
C SER A 59 -1.90 -14.38 0.31
N LEU A 60 -1.24 -15.22 -0.48
CA LEU A 60 -0.19 -14.78 -1.40
C LEU A 60 -0.72 -14.06 -2.65
N LYS A 61 -1.97 -14.32 -3.08
CA LYS A 61 -2.49 -13.87 -4.38
C LYS A 61 -2.51 -12.35 -4.55
N PRO A 62 -2.99 -11.53 -3.59
CA PRO A 62 -2.96 -10.07 -3.72
C PRO A 62 -1.53 -9.54 -3.85
N LEU A 63 -0.63 -10.07 -3.03
CA LEU A 63 0.78 -9.67 -2.99
C LEU A 63 1.52 -10.08 -4.27
N LYS A 64 1.27 -11.30 -4.78
CA LYS A 64 1.85 -11.78 -6.04
C LYS A 64 1.35 -10.98 -7.24
N ALA A 65 0.09 -10.55 -7.25
CA ALA A 65 -0.43 -9.65 -8.27
C ALA A 65 0.31 -8.30 -8.27
N ILE A 66 0.56 -7.72 -7.09
CA ILE A 66 1.37 -6.50 -6.94
C ILE A 66 2.81 -6.74 -7.42
N GLN A 67 3.45 -7.83 -6.98
CA GLN A 67 4.82 -8.18 -7.37
C GLN A 67 4.95 -8.34 -8.90
N ALA A 68 4.01 -9.04 -9.53
CA ALA A 68 3.98 -9.21 -10.98
C ALA A 68 3.78 -7.88 -11.72
N TRP A 69 2.88 -7.02 -11.23
CA TRP A 69 2.67 -5.70 -11.82
C TRP A 69 3.92 -4.83 -11.74
N VAL A 70 4.60 -4.79 -10.58
CA VAL A 70 5.82 -4.01 -10.39
C VAL A 70 6.94 -4.52 -11.31
N SER A 71 7.08 -5.84 -11.44
CA SER A 71 8.07 -6.45 -12.33
C SER A 71 7.84 -6.06 -13.79
N SER A 72 6.59 -6.10 -14.25
CA SER A 72 6.28 -5.95 -15.67
C SER A 72 6.08 -4.49 -16.11
N PHE A 73 5.47 -3.64 -15.28
CA PHE A 73 4.94 -2.34 -15.72
C PHE A 73 5.54 -1.13 -15.01
N PHE A 74 6.24 -1.30 -13.89
CA PHE A 74 6.77 -0.14 -13.17
C PHE A 74 7.98 0.45 -13.90
N SER A 75 7.89 1.72 -14.27
CA SER A 75 8.83 2.37 -15.19
C SER A 75 10.22 2.61 -14.59
N CYS A 76 10.33 2.84 -13.28
CA CYS A 76 11.61 3.05 -12.61
C CYS A 76 12.39 1.73 -12.50
N SER A 77 13.36 1.51 -13.41
CA SER A 77 14.17 0.29 -13.46
C SER A 77 14.94 0.02 -12.17
N GLY A 78 15.56 1.04 -11.57
CA GLY A 78 16.26 0.94 -10.29
C GLY A 78 15.33 0.57 -9.13
N CYS A 79 14.17 1.23 -9.06
CA CYS A 79 13.15 0.95 -8.05
C CYS A 79 12.61 -0.48 -8.18
N ARG A 80 12.34 -0.93 -9.40
CA ARG A 80 11.92 -2.31 -9.70
C ARG A 80 12.96 -3.32 -9.25
N ARG A 81 14.25 -3.14 -9.60
CA ARG A 81 15.32 -4.04 -9.15
C ARG A 81 15.38 -4.15 -7.63
N HIS A 82 15.29 -3.02 -6.93
CA HIS A 82 15.27 -3.03 -5.47
C HIS A 82 14.03 -3.74 -4.89
N PHE A 83 12.85 -3.50 -5.47
CA PHE A 83 11.62 -4.16 -5.03
C PHE A 83 11.69 -5.68 -5.26
N MET A 84 12.21 -6.12 -6.41
CA MET A 84 12.37 -7.54 -6.70
C MET A 84 13.38 -8.19 -5.77
N SER A 85 14.60 -7.66 -5.63
CA SER A 85 15.60 -8.21 -4.70
C SER A 85 15.06 -8.28 -3.26
N MET A 86 14.32 -7.26 -2.81
CA MET A 86 13.66 -7.31 -1.50
C MET A 86 12.66 -8.47 -1.41
N THR A 87 11.76 -8.61 -2.38
CA THR A 87 10.62 -9.54 -2.31
C THR A 87 10.89 -10.96 -2.82
N THR A 88 12.09 -11.22 -3.37
CA THR A 88 12.50 -12.57 -3.82
C THR A 88 13.70 -13.12 -3.04
N GLU A 89 14.53 -12.25 -2.44
CA GLU A 89 15.77 -12.68 -1.77
C GLU A 89 15.76 -12.33 -0.28
N LYS A 90 15.62 -11.04 0.08
CA LYS A 90 15.86 -10.57 1.45
C LYS A 90 14.69 -10.79 2.39
N PHE A 91 13.47 -10.54 1.91
CA PHE A 91 12.22 -10.78 2.60
C PHE A 91 11.28 -11.45 1.59
N PRO A 92 11.44 -12.76 1.31
CA PRO A 92 10.73 -13.41 0.22
C PRO A 92 9.22 -13.43 0.42
N MET A 93 8.48 -13.13 -0.65
CA MET A 93 7.03 -13.18 -0.69
C MET A 93 6.55 -14.63 -0.89
N ASP A 94 6.62 -15.43 0.18
CA ASP A 94 6.24 -16.84 0.19
C ASP A 94 5.53 -17.23 1.50
N GLU A 95 5.15 -18.50 1.61
CA GLU A 95 4.39 -19.06 2.73
C GLU A 95 5.13 -18.99 4.08
N ARG A 96 6.43 -18.67 4.10
CA ARG A 96 7.16 -18.47 5.36
C ARG A 96 6.81 -17.11 5.97
N ASN A 97 6.57 -16.10 5.14
CA ASN A 97 6.31 -14.71 5.53
C ASN A 97 4.84 -14.30 5.40
N VAL A 98 4.03 -15.06 4.66
CA VAL A 98 2.61 -14.78 4.42
C VAL A 98 1.79 -16.05 4.62
N LYS A 99 1.23 -16.24 5.82
CA LYS A 99 0.46 -17.44 6.20
C LYS A 99 -1.01 -17.14 6.41
N THR A 100 -1.27 -15.99 6.99
CA THR A 100 -2.59 -15.54 7.41
C THR A 100 -3.04 -14.35 6.57
N ARG A 101 -4.34 -14.04 6.63
CA ARG A 101 -4.87 -12.84 5.95
C ARG A 101 -4.28 -11.56 6.53
N GLU A 102 -3.97 -11.55 7.83
CA GLU A 102 -3.31 -10.45 8.54
C GLU A 102 -1.93 -10.17 7.94
N ASP A 103 -1.20 -11.24 7.55
CA ASP A 103 0.10 -11.12 6.90
C ASP A 103 0.03 -10.46 5.52
N ILE A 104 -1.11 -10.46 4.83
CA ILE A 104 -1.28 -9.78 3.54
C ILE A 104 -1.00 -8.28 3.71
N VAL A 105 -1.63 -7.68 4.73
CA VAL A 105 -1.48 -6.26 5.05
C VAL A 105 -0.10 -6.01 5.68
N GLY A 106 0.27 -6.84 6.66
CA GLY A 106 1.52 -6.70 7.39
C GLY A 106 2.77 -6.84 6.51
N TYR A 107 2.77 -7.74 5.55
CA TYR A 107 3.90 -7.96 4.65
C TYR A 107 4.18 -6.73 3.78
N LEU A 108 3.15 -6.19 3.12
CA LEU A 108 3.32 -5.02 2.25
C LEU A 108 3.75 -3.79 3.06
N TRP A 109 3.21 -3.64 4.28
CA TRP A 109 3.62 -2.61 5.23
C TRP A 109 5.11 -2.72 5.61
N LYS A 110 5.58 -3.90 6.06
CA LYS A 110 7.00 -4.14 6.39
C LYS A 110 7.92 -3.89 5.18
N ALA A 111 7.50 -4.34 4.00
CA ALA A 111 8.21 -4.11 2.75
C ALA A 111 8.33 -2.61 2.42
N HIS A 112 7.25 -1.83 2.56
CA HIS A 112 7.29 -0.39 2.32
C HIS A 112 8.15 0.32 3.38
N ASN A 113 8.07 -0.07 4.66
CA ASN A 113 8.94 0.49 5.70
C ASN A 113 10.43 0.18 5.50
N THR A 114 10.76 -0.96 4.87
CA THR A 114 12.12 -1.26 4.42
C THR A 114 12.57 -0.30 3.31
N VAL A 115 11.67 0.06 2.39
CA VAL A 115 11.93 1.08 1.37
C VAL A 115 12.09 2.47 1.99
N ASN A 116 11.25 2.84 2.95
CA ASN A 116 11.35 4.12 3.67
C ASN A 116 12.71 4.23 4.39
N ALA A 117 13.14 3.21 5.11
CA ALA A 117 14.44 3.19 5.78
C ALA A 117 15.61 3.39 4.79
N ARG A 118 15.56 2.73 3.63
CA ARG A 118 16.60 2.88 2.60
C ARG A 118 16.64 4.28 1.98
N LEU A 119 15.48 4.90 1.78
CA LEU A 119 15.36 6.21 1.11
C LEU A 119 15.44 7.39 2.10
N HIS A 120 15.53 7.13 3.40
CA HIS A 120 15.63 8.18 4.41
C HIS A 120 16.93 8.97 4.22
N GLY A 121 16.81 10.30 4.10
CA GLY A 121 17.94 11.20 3.88
C GLY A 121 18.48 11.23 2.44
N ASP A 122 17.82 10.57 1.48
CA ASP A 122 18.23 10.65 0.07
C ASP A 122 17.84 12.01 -0.53
N GLU A 123 18.80 12.93 -0.60
CA GLU A 123 18.60 14.29 -1.13
C GLU A 123 18.05 14.34 -2.56
N ALA A 124 18.24 13.28 -3.36
CA ALA A 124 17.78 13.24 -4.74
C ALA A 124 16.31 12.80 -4.87
N THR A 125 15.79 12.01 -3.93
CA THR A 125 14.46 11.38 -4.07
C THR A 125 13.50 11.64 -2.90
N GLU A 126 14.01 12.04 -1.74
CA GLU A 126 13.22 12.39 -0.57
C GLU A 126 12.67 13.82 -0.69
N ASP A 127 11.36 13.95 -0.46
CA ASP A 127 10.71 15.26 -0.42
C ASP A 127 11.01 15.90 0.96
N PRO A 128 11.66 17.07 1.02
CA PRO A 128 12.02 17.69 2.31
C PRO A 128 10.82 17.99 3.22
N GLN A 129 9.61 18.12 2.68
CA GLN A 129 8.40 18.34 3.47
C GLN A 129 7.72 17.03 3.93
N PHE A 130 8.16 15.89 3.38
CA PHE A 130 7.64 14.57 3.67
C PHE A 130 8.80 13.57 3.84
N PRO A 131 9.64 13.75 4.87
CA PRO A 131 10.76 12.86 5.15
C PRO A 131 10.26 11.42 5.34
N LYS A 132 11.06 10.45 4.90
CA LYS A 132 10.79 9.04 5.10
C LYS A 132 10.97 8.72 6.57
N GLU A 133 10.03 7.99 7.12
CA GLU A 133 10.06 7.51 8.49
C GLU A 133 9.40 6.14 8.55
N GLN A 134 9.58 5.44 9.68
CA GLN A 134 8.83 4.21 9.93
C GLN A 134 7.36 4.58 10.14
N PHE A 135 6.51 4.12 9.22
CA PHE A 135 5.08 4.37 9.23
C PHE A 135 4.35 3.31 10.07
N PRO A 136 3.32 3.66 10.86
CA PRO A 136 2.89 5.03 11.13
C PRO A 136 3.87 5.79 12.01
N PRO A 137 4.03 7.11 11.80
CA PRO A 137 4.69 7.96 12.76
C PRO A 137 3.89 8.06 14.06
N SER A 138 4.59 8.36 15.15
CA SER A 138 3.99 8.40 16.50
C SER A 138 2.85 9.40 16.63
N PHE A 139 2.83 10.48 15.82
CA PHE A 139 1.73 11.45 15.86
C PHE A 139 0.44 10.93 15.20
N LEU A 140 0.52 9.91 14.32
CA LEU A 140 -0.64 9.27 13.71
C LEU A 140 -1.15 8.09 14.53
N CYS A 141 -0.24 7.36 15.18
CA CYS A 141 -0.58 6.22 16.03
C CYS A 141 0.42 6.11 17.19
N PRO A 142 0.23 6.85 18.28
CA PRO A 142 1.13 6.77 19.45
C PRO A 142 1.07 5.39 20.11
N GLU A 143 -0.06 4.72 20.06
CA GLU A 143 -0.27 3.38 20.61
C GLU A 143 0.41 2.28 19.80
N CYS A 144 0.75 2.53 18.53
CA CYS A 144 1.44 1.57 17.67
C CYS A 144 2.89 1.32 18.09
N ARG A 145 3.42 2.04 19.09
CA ARG A 145 4.78 1.85 19.58
C ARG A 145 4.79 1.26 20.99
N ASP A 146 5.72 0.34 21.24
CA ASP A 146 5.98 -0.20 22.56
C ASP A 146 6.81 0.78 23.42
N SER A 147 7.11 0.38 24.65
CA SER A 147 7.93 1.18 25.59
C SER A 147 9.36 1.49 25.09
N LYS A 148 9.86 0.75 24.09
CA LYS A 148 11.17 0.95 23.46
C LYS A 148 11.08 1.82 22.19
N GLY A 149 9.87 2.20 21.79
CA GLY A 149 9.61 2.96 20.56
C GLY A 149 9.48 2.10 19.31
N GLU A 150 9.46 0.77 19.44
CA GLU A 150 9.35 -0.17 18.32
C GLU A 150 7.89 -0.37 17.91
N LEU A 151 7.65 -0.56 16.62
CA LEU A 151 6.29 -0.76 16.09
C LEU A 151 5.71 -2.11 16.53
N GLU A 152 4.63 -2.06 17.30
CA GLU A 152 3.86 -3.21 17.77
C GLU A 152 2.91 -3.67 16.65
N GLN A 153 2.93 -4.97 16.34
CA GLN A 153 2.36 -5.51 15.12
C GLN A 153 0.83 -5.54 15.13
N GLU A 154 0.20 -5.87 16.26
CA GLU A 154 -1.25 -5.97 16.39
C GLU A 154 -1.90 -4.59 16.28
N ARG A 155 -1.44 -3.63 17.09
CA ARG A 155 -1.93 -2.24 17.05
C ARG A 155 -1.66 -1.56 15.72
N THR A 156 -0.52 -1.86 15.09
CA THR A 156 -0.23 -1.32 13.76
C THR A 156 -1.18 -1.90 12.70
N LEU A 157 -1.52 -3.19 12.79
CA LEU A 157 -2.49 -3.78 11.88
C LEU A 157 -3.85 -3.09 11.99
N ASP A 158 -4.36 -2.90 13.21
CA ASP A 158 -5.63 -2.20 13.45
C ASP A 158 -5.63 -0.79 12.86
N PHE A 159 -4.54 -0.04 13.08
CA PHE A 159 -4.35 1.26 12.48
C PHE A 159 -4.39 1.22 10.94
N LEU A 160 -3.69 0.26 10.32
CA LEU A 160 -3.63 0.14 8.85
C LEU A 160 -5.02 -0.15 8.25
N LEU A 161 -5.80 -1.02 8.88
CA LEU A 161 -7.17 -1.34 8.45
C LEU A 161 -8.08 -0.10 8.46
N GLN A 162 -7.96 0.75 9.48
CA GLN A 162 -8.71 2.00 9.59
C GLN A 162 -8.18 3.08 8.63
N PHE A 163 -6.85 3.22 8.53
CA PHE A 163 -6.21 4.25 7.72
C PHE A 163 -6.49 4.06 6.23
N SER A 164 -6.38 2.84 5.71
CA SER A 164 -6.58 2.54 4.29
C SER A 164 -8.05 2.58 3.84
N THR A 165 -9.00 2.54 4.76
CA THR A 165 -10.44 2.68 4.46
C THR A 165 -10.92 4.13 4.53
N ASN A 166 -10.15 5.03 5.14
CA ASN A 166 -10.51 6.46 5.32
C ASN A 166 -9.31 7.39 5.11
N ILE A 167 -8.66 7.29 3.94
CA ILE A 167 -7.47 8.07 3.62
C ILE A 167 -7.84 9.56 3.48
N LYS A 168 -7.27 10.39 4.35
CA LYS A 168 -7.42 11.85 4.30
C LYS A 168 -6.11 12.52 3.84
N PRO A 169 -6.16 13.64 3.11
CA PRO A 169 -4.98 14.44 2.82
C PRO A 169 -4.39 15.03 4.12
N ARG A 170 -3.06 15.18 4.18
CA ARG A 170 -2.40 15.93 5.26
C ARG A 170 -2.86 17.39 5.15
N GLN A 171 -3.42 17.93 6.24
CA GLN A 171 -3.80 19.34 6.36
C GLN A 171 -2.57 20.20 6.63
#